data_AF-A0A3M2DNW8-F1
#
_entry.id   AF-A0A3M2DNW8-F1
#
_cell.length_a   1.000
_cell.length_b   1.000
_cell.length_c   1.000
_cell.angle_alpha   90.00
_cell.angle_beta   90.00
_cell.angle_gamma   90.00
#
_symmetry.space_group_name_H-M   'P 1'
#
loop_
_entity.id
_entity.type
_entity.pdbx_description
1 polymer ?
#
loop_
_entity_poly.entity_id
_entity_poly.type
_entity_poly.pdbx_seq_one_letter_code
_entity_poly.pdbx_strand_id
1 'polypeptide(L)'
;CKKSRGSRSGGSSGGSSRVDPNLPERPSRTDITKGIGSVRGRVISCGDRHDFKGTATVKIKVGASGKVESASVNKGSGAFKSCVTSAVKNARFSKSQKGITVNYPFVFR
;
A
#
# COMPACT_ATOMS: atom_id res chain seq x y z
N CYS A 1 30.00 -41.40 13.74
CA CYS A 1 30.71 -40.11 13.62
C CYS A 1 30.14 -39.26 12.49
N LYS A 2 29.96 -37.94 12.72
CA LYS A 2 29.58 -36.79 11.82
C LYS A 2 28.09 -36.71 11.37
N LYS A 3 27.21 -35.82 11.87
CA LYS A 3 27.15 -34.32 11.92
C LYS A 3 26.83 -33.75 10.51
N SER A 4 25.66 -33.16 10.19
CA SER A 4 25.18 -31.82 10.60
C SER A 4 23.88 -31.41 9.86
N ARG A 5 22.96 -30.73 10.58
CA ARG A 5 22.30 -29.43 10.28
C ARG A 5 21.42 -29.26 9.02
N GLY A 6 20.17 -28.81 9.23
CA GLY A 6 19.42 -28.09 8.18
C GLY A 6 17.93 -27.85 8.44
N SER A 7 17.59 -27.04 9.44
CA SER A 7 16.24 -26.48 9.61
C SER A 7 15.84 -25.64 8.39
N ARG A 8 14.71 -25.95 7.73
CA ARG A 8 13.96 -24.98 6.93
C ARG A 8 12.46 -25.23 7.05
N SER A 9 11.87 -24.46 7.96
CA SER A 9 10.46 -24.13 8.07
C SER A 9 9.93 -23.50 6.78
N GLY A 10 8.65 -23.73 6.47
CA GLY A 10 7.91 -23.03 5.41
C GLY A 10 6.86 -23.97 4.81
N GLY A 11 5.76 -24.28 5.49
CA GLY A 11 4.74 -23.29 5.83
C GLY A 11 3.88 -22.97 4.61
N SER A 12 3.32 -24.00 3.96
CA SER A 12 2.31 -23.85 2.92
C SER A 12 0.97 -24.29 3.48
N SER A 13 0.30 -23.34 4.13
CA SER A 13 -1.13 -23.47 4.44
C SER A 13 -1.85 -22.43 3.60
N GLY A 14 -2.37 -22.88 2.46
CA GLY A 14 -3.49 -22.21 1.80
C GLY A 14 -4.64 -22.13 2.80
N GLY A 15 -5.01 -20.92 3.18
CA GLY A 15 -6.04 -20.65 4.18
C GLY A 15 -6.97 -19.56 3.67
N SER A 16 -8.15 -19.97 3.23
CA SER A 16 -9.29 -19.10 2.96
C SER A 16 -9.57 -18.18 4.14
N SER A 17 -9.62 -16.88 3.85
CA SER A 17 -10.54 -15.89 4.45
C SER A 17 -10.89 -16.08 5.93
N ARG A 18 -9.91 -16.07 6.82
CA ARG A 18 -10.12 -15.76 8.24
C ARG A 18 -9.07 -14.72 8.59
N VAL A 19 -9.50 -13.63 9.21
CA VAL A 19 -8.59 -12.57 9.68
C VAL A 19 -7.58 -13.26 10.62
N ASP A 20 -6.32 -13.37 10.18
CA ASP A 20 -5.28 -14.01 10.97
C ASP A 20 -5.08 -13.20 12.27
N PRO A 21 -5.20 -13.81 13.46
CA PRO A 21 -5.01 -13.11 14.74
C PRO A 21 -3.57 -12.65 14.98
N ASN A 22 -2.64 -13.03 14.08
CA ASN A 22 -1.25 -12.59 14.05
C ASN A 22 -1.02 -11.31 13.21
N LEU A 23 -2.08 -10.78 12.58
CA LEU A 23 -1.98 -9.50 11.89
C LEU A 23 -1.99 -8.39 12.94
N PRO A 24 -1.06 -7.41 12.88
CA PRO A 24 -1.10 -6.27 13.78
C PRO A 24 -2.45 -5.55 13.61
N GLU A 25 -3.00 -5.03 14.71
CA GLU A 25 -4.28 -4.29 14.72
C GLU A 25 -4.30 -3.15 13.68
N ARG A 26 -3.11 -2.64 13.34
CA ARG A 26 -2.87 -1.61 12.34
C ARG A 26 -1.76 -2.08 11.42
N PRO A 27 -1.85 -1.85 10.09
CA PRO A 27 -0.74 -2.15 9.21
C PRO A 27 0.48 -1.33 9.65
N SER A 28 1.61 -2.01 9.82
CA SER A 28 2.86 -1.35 10.19
C SER A 28 3.24 -0.34 9.10
N ARG A 29 3.95 0.72 9.49
CA ARG A 29 4.42 1.75 8.55
C ARG A 29 5.23 1.15 7.39
N THR A 30 5.94 0.05 7.64
CA THR A 30 6.67 -0.74 6.65
C THR A 30 5.74 -1.38 5.62
N ASP A 31 4.63 -1.99 6.03
CA ASP A 31 3.64 -2.58 5.10
C ASP A 31 2.95 -1.52 4.24
N ILE A 32 2.60 -0.39 4.84
CA ILE A 32 2.05 0.76 4.10
C ILE A 32 3.07 1.25 3.07
N THR A 33 4.35 1.37 3.46
CA THR A 33 5.42 1.82 2.57
C THR A 33 5.67 0.81 1.45
N LYS A 34 5.60 -0.50 1.72
CA LYS A 34 5.70 -1.55 0.69
C LYS A 34 4.51 -1.49 -0.28
N GLY A 35 3.29 -1.39 0.24
CA GLY A 35 2.08 -1.28 -0.57
C GLY A 35 2.09 -0.04 -1.46
N ILE A 36 2.45 1.12 -0.92
CA ILE A 36 2.63 2.35 -1.68
C ILE A 36 3.79 2.23 -2.69
N GLY A 37 4.90 1.60 -2.30
CA GLY A 37 6.06 1.37 -3.17
C GLY A 37 5.68 0.67 -4.48
N SER A 38 4.73 -0.27 -4.43
CA SER A 38 4.24 -0.99 -5.62
C SER A 38 3.53 -0.09 -6.64
N VAL A 39 2.89 1.00 -6.18
CA VAL A 39 2.16 1.95 -7.04
C VAL A 39 2.89 3.26 -7.24
N ARG A 40 3.97 3.49 -6.50
CA ARG A 40 4.74 4.73 -6.56
C ARG A 40 5.15 5.07 -7.98
N GLY A 41 5.63 4.10 -8.76
CA GLY A 41 5.98 4.33 -10.17
C GLY A 41 4.82 4.86 -11.01
N ARG A 42 3.60 4.30 -10.84
CA ARG A 42 2.39 4.78 -11.52
C ARG A 42 1.97 6.17 -11.05
N VAL A 43 2.06 6.43 -9.74
CA VAL A 43 1.76 7.74 -9.16
C VAL A 43 2.71 8.80 -9.70
N ILE A 44 4.03 8.54 -9.70
CA ILE A 44 5.03 9.45 -10.27
C ILE A 44 4.78 9.69 -11.75
N SER A 45 4.45 8.65 -12.52
CA SER A 45 4.07 8.80 -13.93
C SER A 45 2.84 9.68 -14.14
N CYS A 46 1.86 9.67 -13.21
CA CYS A 46 0.76 10.64 -13.23
C CYS A 46 1.24 12.06 -13.00
N GLY A 47 2.21 12.27 -12.10
CA GLY A 47 2.79 13.59 -11.87
C GLY A 47 3.50 14.13 -13.10
N ASP A 48 4.32 13.29 -13.73
CA ASP A 48 5.06 13.59 -14.97
C ASP A 48 4.11 13.95 -16.12
N ARG A 49 3.08 13.12 -16.38
CA ARG A 49 2.07 13.37 -17.43
C ARG A 49 1.24 14.65 -17.24
N HIS A 50 1.16 15.15 -16.01
CA HIS A 50 0.36 16.31 -15.67
C HIS A 50 1.23 17.51 -15.26
N ASP A 51 2.54 17.46 -15.50
CA ASP A 51 3.52 18.48 -15.11
C ASP A 51 3.38 18.95 -13.65
N PHE A 52 2.96 18.04 -12.76
CA PHE A 52 2.75 18.36 -11.36
C PHE A 52 4.08 18.33 -10.60
N LYS A 53 4.49 19.49 -10.08
CA LYS A 53 5.68 19.64 -9.26
C LYS A 53 5.32 20.00 -7.82
N GLY A 54 6.07 19.43 -6.88
CA GLY A 54 5.90 19.66 -5.44
C GLY A 54 5.31 18.46 -4.71
N THR A 55 4.73 18.72 -3.54
CA THR A 55 4.26 17.65 -2.64
C THR A 55 2.74 17.53 -2.69
N ALA A 56 2.23 16.37 -3.08
CA ALA A 56 0.81 16.04 -2.98
C ALA A 56 0.57 15.04 -1.85
N THR A 57 -0.25 15.43 -0.88
CA THR A 57 -0.69 14.52 0.18
C THR A 57 -1.85 13.68 -0.32
N VAL A 58 -1.67 12.37 -0.31
CA VAL A 58 -2.70 11.40 -0.66
C VAL A 58 -3.26 10.79 0.62
N LYS A 59 -4.56 10.96 0.83
CA LYS A 59 -5.34 10.30 1.87
C LYS A 59 -5.82 8.96 1.31
N ILE A 60 -5.40 7.87 1.93
CA ILE A 60 -5.68 6.50 1.49
C ILE A 60 -6.44 5.82 2.63
N LYS A 61 -7.65 5.36 2.33
CA LYS A 61 -8.47 4.55 3.23
C LYS A 61 -8.34 3.10 2.80
N VAL A 62 -7.73 2.29 3.65
CA VAL A 62 -7.53 0.86 3.44
C VAL A 62 -8.48 0.10 4.38
N GLY A 63 -9.26 -0.83 3.85
CA GLY A 63 -10.12 -1.70 4.66
C GLY A 63 -9.34 -2.86 5.30
N ALA A 64 -9.96 -3.59 6.22
CA ALA A 64 -9.34 -4.75 6.89
C ALA A 64 -8.81 -5.82 5.90
N SER A 65 -9.44 -5.92 4.72
CA SER A 65 -9.03 -6.81 3.63
C SER A 65 -7.71 -6.43 2.93
N GLY A 66 -7.06 -5.31 3.30
CA GLY A 66 -5.87 -4.79 2.63
C GLY A 66 -6.16 -4.13 1.27
N LYS A 67 -7.44 -3.91 0.95
CA LYS A 67 -7.88 -3.19 -0.25
C LYS A 67 -8.09 -1.71 0.06
N VAL A 68 -7.76 -0.86 -0.90
CA VAL A 68 -8.10 0.57 -0.83
C VAL A 68 -9.59 0.73 -1.05
N GLU A 69 -10.30 1.20 -0.04
CA GLU A 69 -11.71 1.56 -0.14
C GLU A 69 -11.86 2.94 -0.79
N SER A 70 -10.97 3.87 -0.44
CA SER A 70 -11.02 5.22 -0.98
C SER A 70 -9.63 5.84 -1.03
N ALA A 71 -9.38 6.66 -2.05
CA ALA A 71 -8.17 7.45 -2.16
C ALA A 71 -8.56 8.87 -2.59
N SER A 72 -7.91 9.86 -1.99
CA SER A 72 -8.16 11.27 -2.29
C SER A 72 -6.86 12.04 -2.22
N VAL A 73 -6.63 12.91 -3.18
CA VAL A 73 -5.41 13.71 -3.26
C VAL A 73 -5.76 15.16 -2.94
N ASN A 74 -5.01 15.76 -2.03
CA ASN A 74 -5.28 17.12 -1.56
C ASN A 74 -4.91 18.17 -2.65
N LYS A 75 -3.74 18.02 -3.29
CA LYS A 75 -3.22 18.95 -4.31
C LYS A 75 -3.29 18.38 -5.74
N GLY A 76 -3.32 19.29 -6.72
CA GLY A 76 -3.26 19.01 -8.15
C GLY A 76 -4.59 19.21 -8.89
N SER A 77 -4.55 19.06 -10.21
CA SER A 77 -5.71 19.17 -11.11
C SER A 77 -6.66 17.97 -10.98
N GLY A 78 -7.93 18.10 -11.38
CA GLY A 78 -8.90 16.99 -11.34
C GLY A 78 -8.43 15.74 -12.11
N ALA A 79 -7.74 15.94 -13.24
CA ALA A 79 -7.15 14.87 -14.03
C ALA A 79 -6.01 14.15 -13.27
N PHE A 80 -5.10 14.92 -12.67
CA PHE A 80 -4.03 14.38 -11.82
C PHE A 80 -4.58 13.60 -10.63
N LYS A 81 -5.57 14.18 -9.92
CA LYS A 81 -6.24 13.52 -8.79
C LYS A 81 -6.84 12.17 -9.22
N SER A 82 -7.50 12.12 -10.38
CA SER A 82 -8.10 10.89 -10.91
C SER A 82 -7.05 9.84 -11.30
N CYS A 83 -5.95 10.27 -11.92
CA CYS A 83 -4.83 9.40 -12.29
C CYS A 83 -4.20 8.76 -11.05
N VAL A 84 -3.83 9.59 -10.06
CA VAL A 84 -3.23 9.11 -8.80
C VAL A 84 -4.20 8.23 -8.02
N THR A 85 -5.48 8.62 -7.94
CA THR A 85 -6.52 7.81 -7.27
C THR A 85 -6.64 6.44 -7.91
N SER A 86 -6.62 6.36 -9.24
CA SER A 86 -6.68 5.09 -9.98
C SER A 86 -5.42 4.26 -9.78
N ALA A 87 -4.25 4.89 -9.78
CA ALA A 87 -2.98 4.22 -9.48
C ALA A 87 -2.98 3.64 -8.07
N VAL A 88 -3.39 4.42 -7.06
CA VAL A 88 -3.44 3.99 -5.66
C VAL A 88 -4.50 2.93 -5.41
N LYS A 89 -5.64 2.96 -6.10
CA LYS A 89 -6.64 1.87 -6.03
C LYS A 89 -6.10 0.52 -6.48
N ASN A 90 -5.08 0.50 -7.35
CA ASN A 90 -4.38 -0.73 -7.75
C ASN A 90 -3.35 -1.19 -6.70
N ALA A 91 -3.08 -0.39 -5.67
CA ALA A 91 -2.16 -0.79 -4.60
C ALA A 91 -2.75 -1.92 -3.79
N ARG A 92 -1.90 -2.90 -3.47
CA ARG A 92 -2.23 -3.94 -2.51
C ARG A 92 -1.48 -3.69 -1.22
N PHE A 93 -2.25 -3.54 -0.14
CA PHE A 93 -1.72 -3.46 1.20
C PHE A 93 -1.83 -4.82 1.87
N SER A 94 -0.93 -5.10 2.81
CA SER A 94 -1.07 -6.25 3.70
C SER A 94 -2.42 -6.17 4.41
N LYS A 95 -3.08 -7.33 4.59
CA LYS A 95 -4.32 -7.41 5.36
C LYS A 95 -4.09 -6.86 6.77
N SER A 96 -5.12 -6.38 7.44
CA SER A 96 -5.03 -5.86 8.80
C SER A 96 -6.32 -6.15 9.55
N GLN A 97 -6.28 -6.30 10.87
CA GLN A 97 -7.50 -6.59 11.62
C GLN A 97 -8.53 -5.46 11.53
N LYS A 98 -8.08 -4.20 11.39
CA LYS A 98 -8.93 -3.03 11.20
C LYS A 98 -8.52 -2.24 9.97
N GLY A 99 -9.50 -1.58 9.36
CA GLY A 99 -9.24 -0.58 8.32
C GLY A 99 -8.51 0.63 8.91
N ILE A 100 -7.65 1.25 8.11
CA ILE A 100 -6.90 2.44 8.49
C ILE A 100 -7.01 3.53 7.43
N THR A 101 -7.02 4.78 7.86
CA THR A 101 -6.81 5.91 6.97
C THR A 101 -5.41 6.45 7.19
N VAL A 102 -4.63 6.54 6.11
CA VAL A 102 -3.26 7.04 6.14
C VAL A 102 -3.11 8.21 5.19
N ASN A 103 -2.37 9.23 5.62
CA ASN A 103 -2.01 10.36 4.78
C ASN A 103 -0.55 10.22 4.40
N TYR A 104 -0.28 10.03 3.10
CA TYR A 104 1.08 9.84 2.59
C TYR A 104 1.47 11.00 1.66
N PRO A 105 2.51 11.78 1.99
CA PRO A 105 3.01 12.82 1.11
C PRO A 105 3.85 12.20 -0.01
N PHE A 106 3.42 12.40 -1.27
CA PHE A 106 4.23 12.10 -2.44
C PHE A 106 4.94 13.36 -2.91
N VAL A 107 6.25 13.27 -3.07
CA VAL A 107 7.08 14.35 -3.62
C VAL A 107 7.31 14.06 -5.09
N PHE A 108 6.89 15.00 -5.92
CA PHE A 108 7.12 15.03 -7.36
C PHE A 108 8.21 16.07 -7.64
N ARG A 109 9.23 15.66 -8.39
CA ARG A 109 10.37 16.50 -8.75
C ARG A 109 10.36 16.74 -10.25
#